data_AF-A0A9E3FYS3-F1
#
_entry.id   AF-A0A9E3FYS3-F1
#
_cell.length_a   1.000
_cell.length_b   1.000
_cell.length_c   1.000
_cell.angle_alpha   90.00
_cell.angle_beta   90.00
_cell.angle_gamma   90.00
#
_symmetry.space_group_name_H-M   'P 1'
#
loop_
_entity.id
_entity.type
_entity.pdbx_description
1 polymer ?
#
loop_
_entity_poly.entity_id
_entity_poly.type
_entity_poly.pdbx_seq_one_letter_code
_entity_poly.pdbx_strand_id
1 'polypeptide(L)'
;MLAAAVLAWVCNVTGVSCTATPDAATIQAAYEQEAPSSGVRHDKGLKIVDASCDHGDENGRFLCQVSFVSEDDPDKRLYFDIVAAAHTDKGWVLTSGLCKR
;
A
#
# COMPACT_ATOMS: atom_id res chain seq x y z
N MET A 1 18.06 -18.15 13.94
CA MET A 1 17.89 -17.18 12.85
C MET A 1 18.07 -17.83 11.48
N LEU A 2 17.38 -18.95 11.20
CA LEU A 2 17.55 -19.73 9.97
C LEU A 2 16.23 -20.11 9.28
N ALA A 3 15.07 -19.85 9.90
CA ALA A 3 13.77 -20.24 9.34
C ALA A 3 13.15 -19.19 8.41
N ALA A 4 13.47 -17.90 8.58
CA ALA A 4 12.84 -16.83 7.81
C ALA A 4 13.34 -16.75 6.35
N ALA A 5 14.60 -17.14 6.10
CA ALA A 5 15.19 -17.09 4.76
C ALA A 5 14.67 -18.19 3.82
N VAL A 6 14.14 -19.30 4.38
CA VAL A 6 13.68 -20.43 3.58
C VAL A 6 12.29 -20.17 2.98
N LEU A 7 11.42 -19.48 3.70
CA LEU A 7 10.06 -19.17 3.24
C LEU A 7 10.06 -18.17 2.06
N ALA A 8 11.01 -17.23 2.02
CA ALA A 8 11.14 -16.29 0.92
C ALA A 8 11.60 -16.94 -0.40
N TRP A 9 12.23 -18.13 -0.33
CA TRP A 9 12.76 -18.79 -1.51
C TRP A 9 11.73 -19.67 -2.24
N VAL A 10 10.76 -20.24 -1.53
CA VAL A 10 9.76 -21.17 -2.13
C VAL A 10 8.82 -20.46 -3.12
N CYS A 11 8.56 -19.16 -2.93
CA CYS A 11 7.72 -18.37 -3.83
C CYS A 11 8.35 -18.15 -5.22
N ASN A 12 9.68 -18.25 -5.33
CA ASN A 12 10.38 -18.05 -6.61
C ASN A 12 10.39 -19.32 -7.50
N VAL A 13 10.13 -20.50 -6.94
CA VAL A 13 10.39 -21.79 -7.64
C VAL A 13 9.12 -22.47 -8.15
N THR A 14 7.93 -22.05 -7.70
CA THR A 14 6.67 -22.76 -7.99
C THR A 14 5.76 -22.03 -8.99
N GLY A 15 6.12 -20.83 -9.45
CA GLY A 15 5.23 -20.03 -10.30
C GLY A 15 3.92 -19.62 -9.60
N VAL A 16 3.78 -19.94 -8.32
CA VAL A 16 2.72 -19.45 -7.46
C VAL A 16 3.20 -18.10 -6.96
N SER A 17 2.63 -17.03 -7.50
CA SER A 17 2.80 -15.70 -6.92
C SER A 17 2.33 -15.76 -5.48
N CYS A 18 3.24 -15.85 -4.52
CA CYS A 18 2.95 -15.39 -3.18
C CYS A 18 2.64 -13.90 -3.33
N THR A 19 1.36 -13.55 -3.46
CA THR A 19 0.92 -12.15 -3.45
C THR A 19 1.34 -11.61 -2.10
N ALA A 20 2.48 -10.94 -2.07
CA ALA A 20 3.00 -10.32 -0.87
C ALA A 20 1.98 -9.26 -0.44
N THR A 21 1.57 -9.32 0.83
CA THR A 21 0.74 -8.27 1.43
C THR A 21 1.42 -6.91 1.21
N PRO A 22 0.70 -5.88 0.74
CA PRO A 22 1.31 -4.59 0.43
C PRO A 22 1.81 -3.93 1.73
N ASP A 23 3.02 -3.37 1.67
CA ASP A 23 3.63 -2.62 2.77
C ASP A 23 3.51 -1.10 2.55
N ALA A 24 4.02 -0.31 3.50
CA ALA A 24 3.95 1.16 3.42
C ALA A 24 4.57 1.71 2.13
N ALA A 25 5.69 1.14 1.67
CA ALA A 25 6.35 1.57 0.44
C ALA A 25 5.49 1.25 -0.80
N THR A 26 4.86 0.07 -0.80
CA THR A 26 3.95 -0.37 -1.86
C THR A 26 2.73 0.55 -1.95
N ILE A 27 2.11 0.87 -0.82
CA ILE A 27 0.94 1.77 -0.78
C ILE A 27 1.34 3.20 -1.17
N GLN A 28 2.53 3.68 -0.74
CA GLN A 28 3.03 4.99 -1.16
C GLN A 28 3.21 5.05 -2.67
N ALA A 29 3.82 4.03 -3.27
CA ALA A 29 4.01 3.98 -4.72
C ALA A 29 2.66 3.97 -5.47
N ALA A 30 1.70 3.17 -4.99
CA ALA A 30 0.35 3.13 -5.55
C ALA A 30 -0.35 4.49 -5.44
N TYR A 31 -0.22 5.17 -4.30
CA TYR A 31 -0.74 6.52 -4.09
C TYR A 31 -0.14 7.53 -5.09
N GLU A 32 1.18 7.58 -5.23
CA GLU A 32 1.85 8.51 -6.17
C GLU A 32 1.49 8.25 -7.64
N GLN A 33 1.23 6.99 -8.00
CA GLN A 33 0.79 6.63 -9.35
C GLN A 33 -0.58 7.26 -9.69
N GLU A 34 -1.40 7.60 -8.70
CA GLU A 34 -2.71 8.21 -8.90
C GLU A 34 -2.66 9.73 -9.08
N ALA A 35 -1.52 10.36 -8.78
CA ALA A 35 -1.33 11.82 -8.87
C ALA A 35 -1.86 12.46 -10.17
N PRO A 36 -1.66 11.87 -11.38
CA PRO A 36 -2.18 12.45 -12.62
C PRO A 36 -3.71 12.49 -12.71
N SER A 37 -4.39 11.59 -11.98
CA SER A 37 -5.85 11.43 -12.02
C SER A 37 -6.57 12.07 -10.83
N SER A 38 -5.85 12.33 -9.73
CA SER A 38 -6.42 12.73 -8.44
C SER A 38 -6.49 14.25 -8.22
N GLY A 39 -5.78 15.04 -9.02
CA GLY A 39 -5.84 16.51 -9.00
C GLY A 39 -5.57 17.09 -7.61
N VAL A 40 -6.45 17.98 -7.13
CA VAL A 40 -6.33 18.64 -5.81
C VAL A 40 -6.48 17.70 -4.61
N ARG A 41 -6.92 16.46 -4.82
CA ARG A 41 -7.04 15.46 -3.74
C ARG A 41 -5.72 14.73 -3.48
N HIS A 42 -4.76 14.87 -4.38
CA HIS A 42 -3.41 14.34 -4.20
C HIS A 42 -2.57 15.30 -3.38
N ASP A 43 -2.38 14.99 -2.12
CA ASP A 43 -1.38 15.62 -1.27
C ASP A 43 0.02 15.10 -1.67
N LYS A 44 0.84 15.99 -2.23
CA LYS A 44 2.22 15.69 -2.68
C LYS A 44 3.21 15.54 -1.53
N GLY A 45 2.86 16.05 -0.35
CA GLY A 45 3.62 15.94 0.88
C GLY A 45 3.23 14.72 1.72
N LEU A 46 2.26 13.92 1.27
CA LEU A 46 1.81 12.75 2.02
C LEU A 46 2.91 11.68 2.06
N LYS A 47 3.26 11.25 3.27
CA LYS A 47 4.20 10.17 3.54
C LYS A 47 3.58 9.12 4.44
N ILE A 48 3.38 7.92 3.89
CA ILE A 48 2.95 6.75 4.64
C ILE A 48 4.10 6.29 5.54
N VAL A 49 3.85 6.24 6.84
CA VAL A 49 4.85 5.85 7.84
C VAL A 49 4.70 4.38 8.25
N ASP A 50 3.47 3.85 8.20
CA ASP A 50 3.17 2.47 8.55
C ASP A 50 1.96 1.97 7.77
N ALA A 51 1.94 0.66 7.52
CA ALA A 51 0.82 -0.03 6.89
C ALA A 51 0.65 -1.42 7.50
N SER A 52 -0.58 -1.69 7.95
CA SER A 52 -1.00 -3.01 8.43
C SER A 52 -2.19 -3.46 7.60
N CYS A 53 -2.03 -4.55 6.87
CA CYS A 53 -3.07 -5.06 5.99
C CYS A 53 -3.57 -6.42 6.43
N ASP A 54 -4.87 -6.63 6.24
CA ASP A 54 -5.50 -7.93 6.42
C ASP A 54 -4.99 -8.92 5.37
N HIS A 55 -5.36 -10.20 5.55
CA HIS A 55 -5.14 -11.17 4.48
C HIS A 55 -5.96 -10.77 3.26
N GLY A 56 -5.35 -10.86 2.07
CA GLY A 56 -6.04 -10.54 0.82
C GLY A 56 -7.26 -11.44 0.62
N ASP A 57 -8.29 -10.91 -0.04
CA ASP A 57 -9.45 -11.71 -0.44
C ASP A 57 -9.12 -12.64 -1.62
N GLU A 58 -10.09 -13.46 -2.03
CA GLU A 58 -9.95 -14.40 -3.15
C GLU A 58 -9.62 -13.72 -4.50
N ASN A 59 -9.77 -12.40 -4.59
CA ASN A 59 -9.48 -11.59 -5.76
C ASN A 59 -8.15 -10.81 -5.60
N GLY A 60 -7.37 -11.07 -4.56
CA GLY A 60 -6.10 -10.38 -4.30
C GLY A 60 -6.28 -8.90 -3.91
N ARG A 61 -7.43 -8.55 -3.33
CA ARG A 61 -7.67 -7.22 -2.75
C ARG A 61 -7.37 -7.23 -1.26
N PHE A 62 -6.75 -6.17 -0.79
CA PHE A 62 -6.29 -6.01 0.57
C PHE A 62 -6.97 -4.79 1.19
N LEU A 63 -7.37 -4.92 2.44
CA LEU A 63 -7.76 -3.79 3.28
C LEU A 63 -6.59 -3.45 4.19
N CYS A 64 -6.11 -2.21 4.11
CA CYS A 64 -4.91 -1.76 4.80
C CYS A 64 -5.23 -0.56 5.67
N GLN A 65 -4.89 -0.70 6.94
CA GLN A 65 -4.80 0.41 7.88
C GLN A 65 -3.47 1.12 7.64
N VAL A 66 -3.51 2.40 7.30
CA VAL A 66 -2.31 3.20 7.02
C VAL A 66 -2.20 4.35 7.99
N SER A 67 -0.99 4.58 8.46
CA SER A 67 -0.65 5.80 9.18
C SER A 67 0.22 6.65 8.29
N PHE A 68 -0.02 7.96 8.23
CA PHE A 68 0.71 8.87 7.37
C PHE A 68 0.87 10.25 8.00
N VAL A 69 1.80 11.03 7.47
CA VAL A 69 1.97 12.45 7.76
C VAL A 69 1.83 13.24 6.47
N SER A 70 1.52 14.53 6.58
CA SER A 70 1.59 15.48 5.46
C SER A 70 2.71 16.48 5.72
N GLU A 71 3.56 16.73 4.74
CA GLU A 71 4.59 17.79 4.83
C GLU A 71 3.98 19.20 4.88
N ASP A 72 2.74 19.36 4.42
CA ASP A 72 2.01 20.63 4.49
C ASP A 72 1.42 20.89 5.88
N ASP A 73 1.42 19.88 6.77
CA ASP A 73 1.00 20.03 8.16
C ASP A 73 2.19 20.49 9.03
N PRO A 74 2.21 21.75 9.52
CA PRO A 74 3.33 22.29 10.28
C PRO A 74 3.53 21.54 11.61
N ASP A 75 2.47 20.96 12.16
CA ASP A 75 2.49 20.20 13.40
C ASP A 75 2.93 18.74 13.19
N LYS A 76 3.14 18.31 11.94
CA LYS A 76 3.53 16.94 11.54
C LYS A 76 2.69 15.87 12.25
N ARG A 77 1.37 16.10 12.33
CA ARG A 77 0.47 15.18 13.04
C ARG A 77 0.45 13.84 12.31
N LEU A 78 0.28 12.78 13.09
CA LEU A 78 0.04 11.46 12.57
C LEU A 78 -1.44 11.31 12.24
N TYR A 79 -1.73 10.99 10.99
CA TYR A 79 -3.06 10.71 10.48
C TYR A 79 -3.21 9.20 10.24
N PHE A 80 -4.47 8.78 10.14
CA PHE A 80 -4.85 7.39 9.92
C PHE A 80 -5.95 7.32 8.87
N ASP A 81 -5.87 6.33 7.98
CA ASP A 81 -6.94 5.99 7.04
C ASP A 81 -7.00 4.46 6.83
N ILE A 82 -8.13 3.99 6.29
CA ILE A 82 -8.28 2.63 5.78
C ILE A 82 -8.34 2.69 4.26
N VAL A 83 -7.39 2.07 3.60
CA VAL A 83 -7.30 2.02 2.14
C VAL A 83 -7.57 0.60 1.63
N ALA A 84 -8.18 0.50 0.45
CA ALA A 84 -8.27 -0.77 -0.26
C ALA A 84 -7.26 -0.80 -1.41
N ALA A 85 -6.39 -1.81 -1.45
CA ALA A 85 -5.35 -1.97 -2.47
C ALA A 85 -5.57 -3.26 -3.27
N ALA A 86 -5.26 -3.25 -4.56
CA ALA A 86 -5.35 -4.43 -5.43
C ALA A 86 -4.09 -4.56 -6.27
N HIS A 87 -3.63 -5.80 -6.49
CA HIS A 87 -2.54 -6.09 -7.42
C HIS A 87 -3.12 -6.37 -8.82
N THR A 88 -2.77 -5.53 -9.79
CA THR A 88 -3.24 -5.61 -11.18
C THR A 88 -2.09 -5.96 -12.13
N ASP A 89 -2.40 -6.11 -13.41
CA ASP A 89 -1.41 -6.23 -14.49
C ASP A 89 -0.46 -5.02 -14.59
N LYS A 90 -0.88 -3.86 -14.08
CA LYS A 90 -0.11 -2.61 -14.02
C LYS A 90 0.60 -2.38 -12.69
N GLY A 91 0.59 -3.38 -11.80
CA GLY A 91 1.10 -3.29 -10.44
C GLY A 91 0.01 -2.94 -9.41
N TRP A 92 0.44 -2.45 -8.25
CA TRP A 92 -0.46 -2.09 -7.15
C TRP A 92 -1.23 -0.81 -7.43
N VAL A 93 -2.53 -0.83 -7.14
CA VAL A 93 -3.41 0.34 -7.27
C VAL A 93 -4.23 0.53 -6.00
N LEU A 94 -4.54 1.78 -5.67
CA LEU A 94 -5.55 2.08 -4.66
C LEU A 94 -6.93 2.04 -5.31
N THR A 95 -7.85 1.40 -4.63
CA THR A 95 -9.25 1.31 -5.08
C THR A 95 -10.18 2.15 -4.21
N SER A 96 -9.74 2.53 -3.00
CA SER A 96 -10.40 3.50 -2.12
C SER A 96 -9.42 4.07 -1.08
N GLY A 97 -9.78 5.22 -0.47
CA GLY A 97 -9.01 5.90 0.58
C GLY A 97 -8.03 6.94 0.02
N LEU A 98 -7.34 7.67 0.92
CA LEU A 98 -6.39 8.77 0.63
C LEU A 98 -6.90 9.83 -0.38
N CYS A 99 -6.74 9.60 -1.69
CA CYS A 99 -7.21 10.48 -2.74
C CYS A 99 -8.46 9.98 -3.50
N LYS A 100 -8.88 8.73 -3.26
CA LYS A 100 -10.10 8.09 -3.75
C LYS A 100 -11.17 8.12 -2.65
N ARG A 101 -11.74 9.30 -2.42
CA ARG A 101 -12.98 9.46 -1.64
C ARG A 101 -14.19 9.00 -2.44
#